data_AF-A0A1V9DNJ6-F1
#
_entry.id   AF-A0A1V9DNJ6-F1
#
_cell.length_a   1.000
_cell.length_b   1.000
_cell.length_c   1.000
_cell.angle_alpha   90.00
_cell.angle_beta   90.00
_cell.angle_gamma   90.00
#
_symmetry.space_group_name_H-M   'P 1'
#
loop_
_entity.id
_entity.type
_entity.pdbx_description
1 polymer ?
#
loop_
_entity_poly.entity_id
_entity_poly.type
_entity_poly.pdbx_seq_one_letter_code
_entity_poly.pdbx_strand_id
1 'polypeptide(L)'
;MASYGDRLQKIYELNLSYLLLAQRLIKQDRYAACFTLGINDERIDILQDLTLPQLIHLASMDRLICQLRVDNSATLNSVTKSSRLDALQGVHTGIILSTNLLKSLEKKEGESSASGATSDAPARRGRNPHSHYACGVTERLSLRYPGHKRM
;
A
#
# COMPACT_ATOMS: atom_id res chain seq x y z
N MET A 1 28.14 7.20 -19.70
CA MET A 1 27.09 8.17 -19.34
C MET A 1 25.77 7.60 -19.83
N ALA A 2 24.78 7.40 -18.95
CA ALA A 2 23.48 6.87 -19.39
C ALA A 2 22.79 7.87 -20.32
N SER A 3 22.37 7.43 -21.49
CA SER A 3 21.64 8.27 -22.45
C SER A 3 20.24 8.60 -21.89
N TYR A 4 19.66 9.72 -22.32
CA TYR A 4 18.28 10.07 -21.97
C TYR A 4 17.30 8.97 -22.41
N GLY A 5 17.55 8.34 -23.56
CA GLY A 5 16.79 7.18 -24.05
C GLY A 5 16.87 5.98 -23.10
N ASP A 6 18.07 5.67 -22.58
CA ASP A 6 18.25 4.59 -21.60
C ASP A 6 17.46 4.86 -20.32
N ARG A 7 17.42 6.13 -19.88
CA ARG A 7 16.65 6.52 -18.70
C ARG A 7 15.15 6.31 -18.88
N LEU A 8 14.59 6.75 -20.01
CA LEU A 8 13.16 6.55 -20.31
C LEU A 8 12.82 5.06 -20.42
N GLN A 9 13.69 4.28 -21.06
CA GLN A 9 13.53 2.83 -21.14
C GLN A 9 13.49 2.18 -19.74
N LYS A 10 14.33 2.62 -18.80
CA LYS A 10 14.30 2.12 -17.42
C LYS A 10 13.05 2.52 -16.65
N ILE A 11 12.54 3.73 -16.89
CA ILE A 11 11.26 4.18 -16.30
C ILE A 11 10.11 3.30 -16.83
N TYR A 12 10.07 3.03 -18.14
CA TYR A 12 9.10 2.14 -18.76
C TYR A 12 9.13 0.73 -18.16
N GLU A 13 10.32 0.12 -18.08
CA GLU A 13 10.51 -1.22 -17.51
C GLU A 13 10.03 -1.30 -16.06
N LEU A 14 10.34 -0.28 -15.25
CA LEU A 14 9.91 -0.23 -13.84
C LEU A 14 8.40 -0.05 -13.73
N ASN A 15 7.82 0.89 -14.47
CA ASN A 15 6.38 1.12 -14.47
C ASN A 15 5.60 -0.14 -14.87
N LEU A 16 6.01 -0.81 -15.96
CA LEU A 16 5.34 -2.01 -16.45
C LEU A 16 5.48 -3.18 -15.46
N SER A 17 6.69 -3.41 -14.94
CA SER A 17 6.93 -4.48 -13.97
C SER A 17 6.12 -4.28 -12.69
N TYR A 18 5.98 -3.04 -12.21
CA TYR A 18 5.14 -2.70 -11.07
C TYR A 18 3.66 -3.00 -11.33
N LEU A 19 3.12 -2.56 -12.48
CA LEU A 19 1.70 -2.78 -12.82
C LEU A 19 1.35 -4.27 -12.93
N LEU A 20 2.22 -5.05 -13.57
CA LEU A 20 2.04 -6.49 -13.70
C LEU A 20 2.12 -7.20 -12.35
N LEU A 21 3.05 -6.79 -11.49
CA LEU A 21 3.14 -7.30 -10.13
C LEU A 21 1.88 -6.97 -9.33
N ALA A 22 1.38 -5.74 -9.42
CA ALA A 22 0.16 -5.30 -8.75
C ALA A 22 -1.03 -6.18 -9.14
N GLN A 23 -1.27 -6.39 -10.44
CA GLN A 23 -2.35 -7.29 -10.91
C GLN A 23 -2.19 -8.72 -10.41
N ARG A 24 -0.95 -9.23 -10.37
CA ARG A 24 -0.69 -10.58 -9.86
C ARG A 24 -1.04 -10.70 -8.37
N LEU A 25 -0.65 -9.71 -7.56
CA LEU A 25 -0.96 -9.69 -6.13
C LEU A 25 -2.48 -9.62 -5.89
N ILE A 26 -3.18 -8.77 -6.66
CA ILE A 26 -4.64 -8.62 -6.57
C ILE A 26 -5.36 -9.94 -6.87
N LYS A 27 -4.93 -10.65 -7.92
CA LYS A 27 -5.48 -11.97 -8.31
C LYS A 27 -5.22 -13.06 -7.27
N GLN A 28 -4.15 -12.96 -6.48
CA GLN A 28 -3.80 -13.93 -5.44
C GLN A 28 -4.57 -13.69 -4.14
N ASP A 29 -4.51 -12.46 -3.61
CA ASP A 29 -5.20 -12.08 -2.38
C ASP A 29 -5.45 -10.58 -2.40
N ARG A 30 -6.67 -10.20 -2.75
CA ARG A 30 -7.09 -8.79 -2.86
C ARG A 30 -6.81 -8.01 -1.57
N TYR A 31 -7.12 -8.58 -0.41
CA TYR A 31 -6.96 -7.89 0.87
C TYR A 31 -5.48 -7.68 1.22
N ALA A 32 -4.64 -8.69 0.99
CA ALA A 32 -3.20 -8.54 1.15
C ALA A 32 -2.61 -7.55 0.14
N ALA A 33 -3.15 -7.50 -1.09
CA ALA A 33 -2.73 -6.56 -2.12
C ALA A 33 -3.04 -5.11 -1.73
N CYS A 34 -4.22 -4.80 -1.18
CA CYS A 34 -4.55 -3.45 -0.69
C CYS A 34 -3.50 -2.92 0.28
N PHE A 35 -3.09 -3.76 1.23
CA PHE A 35 -2.09 -3.40 2.24
C PHE A 35 -0.67 -3.32 1.67
N THR A 36 -0.30 -4.28 0.83
CA THR A 36 1.03 -4.36 0.21
C THR A 36 1.27 -3.20 -0.74
N LEU A 37 0.28 -2.87 -1.58
CA LEU A 37 0.33 -1.76 -2.53
C LEU A 37 -0.01 -0.41 -1.88
N GLY A 38 -0.69 -0.41 -0.73
CA GLY A 38 -1.08 0.81 -0.02
C GLY A 38 -2.15 1.61 -0.76
N ILE A 39 -3.13 0.93 -1.36
CA ILE A 39 -4.20 1.53 -2.15
C ILE A 39 -5.57 1.02 -1.71
N ASN A 40 -6.60 1.84 -1.94
CA ASN A 40 -7.98 1.57 -1.56
C ASN A 40 -8.65 0.59 -2.53
N ASP A 41 -9.77 -0.02 -2.10
CA ASP A 41 -10.51 -1.00 -2.90
C ASP A 41 -10.93 -0.47 -4.29
N GLU A 42 -11.40 0.77 -4.39
CA GLU A 42 -11.76 1.38 -5.68
C GLU A 42 -10.61 1.37 -6.69
N ARG A 43 -9.38 1.60 -6.23
CA ARG A 43 -8.20 1.61 -7.10
C ARG A 43 -7.77 0.20 -7.47
N ILE A 44 -8.04 -0.77 -6.60
CA ILE A 44 -7.78 -2.19 -6.85
C ILE A 44 -8.71 -2.71 -7.95
N ASP A 45 -10.00 -2.34 -7.91
CA ASP A 45 -10.96 -2.70 -8.97
C ASP A 45 -10.49 -2.17 -10.33
N ILE A 46 -10.14 -0.87 -10.38
CA ILE A 46 -9.63 -0.26 -11.61
C ILE A 46 -8.38 -0.99 -12.10
N LEU A 47 -7.39 -1.23 -11.22
CA LEU A 47 -6.14 -1.93 -11.60
C LEU A 47 -6.37 -3.37 -12.06
N GLN A 48 -7.37 -4.06 -11.50
CA GLN A 48 -7.72 -5.43 -11.87
C GLN A 48 -8.29 -5.51 -13.28
N ASP A 49 -9.09 -4.53 -13.67
CA ASP A 49 -9.79 -4.49 -14.97
C ASP A 49 -8.92 -3.97 -16.12
N LEU A 50 -7.74 -3.40 -15.82
CA LEU A 50 -6.83 -2.92 -16.85
C LEU A 50 -6.33 -4.06 -17.75
N THR A 51 -6.48 -3.85 -19.06
CA THR A 51 -5.96 -4.75 -20.08
C THR A 51 -4.48 -4.52 -20.33
N LEU A 52 -3.77 -5.52 -20.86
CA LEU A 52 -2.33 -5.40 -21.17
C LEU A 52 -1.98 -4.18 -22.03
N PRO A 53 -2.73 -3.81 -23.10
CA PRO A 53 -2.46 -2.60 -23.86
C PRO A 53 -2.57 -1.32 -23.03
N GLN A 54 -3.52 -1.25 -22.08
CA GLN A 54 -3.66 -0.10 -21.19
C GLN A 54 -2.50 -0.02 -20.19
N LEU A 55 -2.01 -1.16 -19.69
CA LEU A 55 -0.82 -1.20 -18.83
C LEU A 55 0.43 -0.71 -19.57
N ILE A 56 0.62 -1.15 -20.82
CA ILE A 56 1.73 -0.71 -21.67
C ILE A 56 1.64 0.80 -21.91
N HIS A 57 0.44 1.31 -22.18
CA HIS A 57 0.24 2.74 -22.38
C HIS A 57 0.59 3.54 -21.11
N LEU A 58 0.13 3.10 -19.93
CA LEU A 58 0.51 3.73 -18.66
C LEU A 58 2.01 3.64 -18.37
N ALA A 59 2.64 2.52 -18.73
CA ALA A 59 4.08 2.36 -18.55
C ALA A 59 4.91 3.28 -19.45
N SER A 60 4.38 3.64 -20.63
CA SER A 60 5.05 4.56 -21.59
C SER A 60 5.20 5.99 -21.10
N MET A 61 4.64 6.34 -19.93
CA MET A 61 4.80 7.66 -19.34
C MET A 61 6.25 7.89 -18.87
N ASP A 62 6.78 9.08 -19.15
CA ASP A 62 8.13 9.51 -18.74
C ASP A 62 8.29 9.78 -17.23
N ARG A 63 7.25 9.48 -16.43
CA ARG A 63 7.24 9.65 -14.98
C ARG A 63 6.96 8.33 -14.30
N LEU A 64 7.57 8.14 -13.13
CA LEU A 64 7.29 6.99 -12.29
C LEU A 64 5.86 7.04 -11.77
N ILE A 65 5.12 5.96 -12.00
CA ILE A 65 3.74 5.81 -11.51
C ILE A 65 3.70 5.38 -10.03
N CYS A 66 4.75 4.71 -9.55
CA CYS A 66 4.89 4.29 -8.17
C CYS A 66 5.67 5.36 -7.37
N GLN A 67 5.15 5.71 -6.20
CA GLN A 67 5.83 6.59 -5.26
C GLN A 67 6.55 5.75 -4.19
N LEU A 68 7.67 6.28 -3.70
CA LEU A 68 8.37 5.69 -2.59
C LEU A 68 7.53 5.85 -1.32
N ARG A 69 7.13 4.73 -0.70
CA ARG A 69 6.34 4.73 0.54
C ARG A 69 7.13 5.21 1.78
N VAL A 70 8.45 5.33 1.66
CA VAL A 70 9.33 5.89 2.69
C VAL A 70 9.58 7.35 2.35
N ASP A 71 8.79 8.22 2.97
CA ASP A 71 8.74 9.67 2.72
C ASP A 71 9.63 10.49 3.67
N ASN A 72 9.81 10.02 4.91
CA ASN A 72 10.60 10.73 5.93
C ASN A 72 12.08 10.29 5.94
N SER A 73 13.00 11.25 6.01
CA SER A 73 14.43 10.99 6.16
C SER A 73 14.76 10.21 7.44
N ALA A 74 13.98 10.41 8.52
CA ALA A 74 14.16 9.67 9.77
C ALA A 74 13.80 8.18 9.63
N THR A 75 12.75 7.85 8.87
CA THR A 75 12.36 6.46 8.62
C THR A 75 13.31 5.81 7.61
N LEU A 76 13.76 6.54 6.60
CA LEU A 76 14.76 6.04 5.65
C LEU A 76 16.08 5.71 6.37
N ASN A 77 16.52 6.57 7.29
CA ASN A 77 17.69 6.31 8.13
C ASN A 77 17.49 5.16 9.12
N SER A 78 16.28 4.93 9.63
CA SER A 78 16.04 3.82 10.56
C SER A 78 16.02 2.46 9.84
N VAL A 79 15.50 2.41 8.61
CA VAL A 79 15.41 1.19 7.78
C VAL A 79 16.77 0.81 7.18
N THR A 80 17.65 1.77 6.94
CA THR A 80 18.97 1.54 6.32
C THR A 80 20.10 1.30 7.32
N LYS A 81 19.87 1.55 8.62
CA LYS A 81 20.85 1.24 9.67
C LYS A 81 21.06 -0.27 9.76
N SER A 82 22.29 -0.70 9.54
CA SER A 82 22.68 -2.08 9.78
C SER A 82 22.51 -2.40 11.28
N SER A 83 21.78 -3.47 11.56
CA SER A 83 21.63 -4.02 12.90
C SER A 83 22.19 -5.42 12.89
N ARG A 84 22.72 -5.87 14.02
CA ARG A 84 23.21 -7.24 14.16
C ARG A 84 22.09 -8.29 14.01
N LEU A 85 20.82 -7.87 14.03
CA LEU A 85 19.64 -8.70 13.88
C LEU A 85 18.80 -8.25 12.67
N ASP A 86 19.26 -8.61 11.46
CA ASP A 86 18.60 -8.23 10.19
C ASP A 86 17.12 -8.66 10.13
N ALA A 87 16.78 -9.83 10.71
CA ALA A 87 15.40 -10.30 10.79
C ALA A 87 14.49 -9.36 11.59
N LEU A 88 15.01 -8.75 12.67
CA LEU A 88 14.26 -7.79 13.48
C LEU A 88 14.08 -6.45 12.76
N GLN A 89 15.06 -6.05 11.94
CA GLN A 89 14.98 -4.84 11.12
C GLN A 89 13.89 -4.93 10.06
N GLY A 90 13.73 -6.11 9.43
CA GLY A 90 12.63 -6.35 8.50
C GLY A 90 11.26 -6.17 9.15
N VAL A 91 11.08 -6.69 10.37
CA VAL A 91 9.83 -6.52 11.14
C VAL A 91 9.61 -5.05 11.52
N HIS A 92 10.62 -4.37 12.07
CA HIS A 92 10.55 -2.96 12.45
C HIS A 92 10.17 -2.06 11.25
N THR A 93 10.78 -2.30 10.09
CA THR A 93 10.44 -1.61 8.83
C THR A 93 9.00 -1.87 8.42
N GLY A 94 8.57 -3.14 8.48
CA GLY A 94 7.18 -3.52 8.21
C GLY A 94 6.20 -2.77 9.10
N ILE A 95 6.47 -2.68 10.41
CA ILE A 95 5.63 -1.95 11.38
C ILE A 95 5.54 -0.47 10.98
N ILE A 96 6.67 0.22 10.76
CA ILE A 96 6.69 1.65 10.40
C ILE A 96 5.85 1.92 9.15
N LEU A 97 6.06 1.15 8.08
CA LEU A 97 5.35 1.33 6.81
C LEU A 97 3.84 1.09 6.94
N SER A 98 3.47 0.14 7.80
CA SER A 98 2.08 -0.21 8.08
C SER A 98 1.39 0.87 8.89
N THR A 99 2.04 1.37 9.94
CA THR A 99 1.53 2.46 10.79
C THR A 99 1.35 3.74 9.98
N ASN A 100 2.30 4.08 9.11
CA ASN A 100 2.19 5.28 8.26
C ASN A 100 1.05 5.17 7.24
N LEU A 101 0.83 3.97 6.68
CA LEU A 101 -0.30 3.70 5.80
C LEU A 101 -1.62 3.91 6.54
N LEU A 102 -1.78 3.30 7.71
CA LEU A 102 -2.99 3.43 8.53
C LEU A 102 -3.29 4.90 8.86
N LYS A 103 -2.30 5.66 9.33
CA LYS A 103 -2.45 7.10 9.60
C LYS A 103 -2.90 7.90 8.38
N SER A 104 -2.38 7.55 7.20
CA SER A 104 -2.71 8.22 5.94
C SER A 104 -4.12 7.91 5.46
N LEU A 105 -4.63 6.70 5.74
CA LEU A 105 -6.02 6.32 5.46
C LEU A 105 -6.98 7.00 6.43
N GLU A 106 -6.67 7.06 7.73
CA GLU A 106 -7.47 7.76 8.75
C GLU A 106 -7.62 9.26 8.44
N LYS A 107 -6.54 9.93 8.02
CA LYS A 107 -6.57 11.37 7.71
C LYS A 107 -7.52 11.72 6.56
N LYS A 108 -7.66 10.84 5.57
CA LYS A 108 -8.52 11.08 4.40
C LYS A 108 -10.01 10.91 4.71
N GLU A 109 -10.36 10.07 5.67
CA GLU A 109 -11.76 9.88 6.08
C GLU A 109 -12.30 11.11 6.84
N GLY A 110 -11.46 11.78 7.63
CA GLY A 110 -11.84 13.01 8.34
C GLY A 110 -12.13 14.21 7.43
N GLU A 111 -11.48 14.28 6.25
CA GLU A 111 -11.66 15.36 5.28
C GLU A 111 -12.92 15.17 4.41
N SER A 112 -13.35 13.93 4.13
CA SER A 112 -14.61 13.65 3.41
C SER A 112 -15.87 13.89 4.25
N SER A 113 -15.77 13.90 5.59
CA SER A 113 -16.89 14.21 6.50
C SER A 113 -17.09 15.70 6.80
N ALA A 114 -16.20 16.60 6.34
CA ALA A 114 -16.25 18.02 6.70
C ALA A 114 -17.00 18.92 5.71
N SER A 115 -17.48 18.42 4.56
CA SER A 115 -18.12 19.25 3.52
C SER A 115 -19.67 19.21 3.50
N GLY A 116 -20.32 18.79 4.59
CA GLY A 116 -21.78 18.72 4.65
C GLY A 116 -22.31 18.91 6.06
N ALA A 117 -22.33 20.15 6.57
CA ALA A 117 -22.97 20.49 7.83
C ALA A 117 -24.12 21.48 7.60
N THR A 118 -25.35 20.94 7.46
CA THR A 118 -26.56 21.63 7.92
C THR A 118 -27.54 20.64 8.56
N SER A 119 -27.83 20.89 9.83
CA SER A 119 -28.99 20.52 10.68
C SER A 119 -29.29 19.05 11.04
N ASP A 120 -29.31 18.85 12.38
CA ASP A 120 -30.25 18.06 13.19
C ASP A 120 -30.07 16.54 13.43
N ALA A 121 -29.47 16.23 14.60
CA ALA A 121 -29.84 15.22 15.62
C ALA A 121 -29.90 13.70 15.23
N PRO A 122 -30.01 12.76 16.20
CA PRO A 122 -28.87 12.05 16.75
C PRO A 122 -28.82 10.53 16.47
N ALA A 123 -27.61 9.97 16.63
CA ALA A 123 -27.26 8.58 16.93
C ALA A 123 -27.98 7.45 16.16
N ARG A 124 -27.34 6.97 15.07
CA ARG A 124 -27.48 5.58 14.63
C ARG A 124 -26.12 4.90 14.53
N ARG A 125 -26.01 3.75 15.19
CA ARG A 125 -24.93 2.78 15.08
C ARG A 125 -24.69 2.46 13.61
N GLY A 126 -23.65 3.04 13.04
CA GLY A 126 -23.09 2.66 11.75
C GLY A 126 -21.94 1.69 12.00
N ARG A 127 -22.04 0.50 11.42
CA ARG A 127 -20.99 -0.52 11.38
C ARG A 127 -19.68 0.14 10.92
N ASN A 128 -18.66 0.11 11.78
CA ASN A 128 -17.39 0.77 11.47
C ASN A 128 -16.74 0.06 10.26
N PRO A 129 -16.55 0.72 9.09
CA PRO A 129 -15.91 0.08 7.93
C PRO A 129 -14.46 -0.36 8.23
N HIS A 130 -13.87 0.20 9.30
CA HIS A 130 -12.59 -0.23 9.89
C HIS A 130 -12.54 -1.71 10.29
N SER A 131 -13.69 -2.40 10.43
CA SER A 131 -13.70 -3.83 10.80
C SER A 131 -13.14 -4.73 9.70
N HIS A 132 -13.18 -4.34 8.43
CA HIS A 132 -12.74 -5.22 7.34
C HIS A 132 -11.21 -5.17 7.10
N TYR A 133 -10.57 -4.04 7.33
CA TYR A 133 -9.11 -3.90 7.15
C TYR A 133 -8.29 -4.26 8.40
N ALA A 134 -8.84 -4.05 9.61
CA ALA A 134 -8.16 -4.43 10.85
C ALA A 134 -8.26 -5.94 11.18
N CYS A 135 -9.36 -6.60 10.78
CA CYS A 135 -9.60 -8.02 11.10
C CYS A 135 -8.69 -8.97 10.29
N GLY A 136 -8.37 -8.64 9.03
CA GLY A 136 -7.54 -9.51 8.19
C GLY A 136 -6.06 -9.60 8.61
N VAL A 137 -5.51 -8.55 9.23
CA VAL A 137 -4.10 -8.48 9.60
C VAL A 137 -3.80 -9.31 10.85
N THR A 138 -4.71 -9.31 11.84
CA THR A 138 -4.55 -10.09 13.08
C THR A 138 -4.82 -11.58 12.88
N GLU A 139 -5.75 -11.96 11.99
CA GLU A 139 -6.03 -13.39 11.71
C GLU A 139 -4.96 -14.07 10.83
N ARG A 140 -4.37 -13.36 9.85
CA ARG A 140 -3.45 -13.98 8.87
C ARG A 140 -1.97 -13.93 9.26
N LEU A 141 -1.56 -13.07 10.19
CA LEU A 141 -0.23 -13.18 10.82
C LEU A 141 -0.09 -14.49 11.60
N SER A 142 -1.19 -15.05 12.11
CA SER A 142 -1.24 -16.35 12.78
C SER A 142 -1.11 -17.53 11.80
N LEU A 143 -1.67 -17.41 10.58
CA LEU A 143 -1.61 -18.45 9.55
C LEU A 143 -0.26 -18.54 8.83
N ARG A 144 0.54 -17.45 8.83
CA ARG A 144 1.87 -17.42 8.20
C ARG A 144 3.02 -17.81 9.15
N TYR A 145 2.77 -17.87 10.47
CA TYR A 145 3.74 -18.27 11.51
C TYR A 145 3.10 -19.21 12.55
N PRO A 146 2.96 -20.52 12.26
CA PRO A 146 2.40 -21.48 13.20
C PRO A 146 3.47 -21.88 14.23
N GLY A 147 3.70 -21.05 15.26
CA GLY A 147 4.77 -21.37 16.21
C GLY A 147 4.82 -20.63 17.55
N HIS A 148 4.24 -19.44 17.70
CA HIS A 148 4.28 -18.74 18.99
C HIS A 148 2.98 -18.92 19.76
N LYS A 149 2.86 -20.07 20.43
CA LYS A 149 1.99 -20.17 21.61
C LYS A 149 2.48 -19.15 22.63
N ARG A 150 1.58 -18.25 23.02
CA ARG A 150 1.74 -17.31 24.13
C ARG A 150 2.21 -18.09 25.38
N MET A 151 3.37 -17.71 25.92
CA MET A 151 3.62 -17.78 27.36
C MET A 151 3.43 -16.39 27.93
#